data_AF-A0A851GT36-F1
#
_entry.id   AF-A0A851GT36-F1
#
_cell.length_a   1.000
_cell.length_b   1.000
_cell.length_c   1.000
_cell.angle_alpha   90.00
_cell.angle_beta   90.00
_cell.angle_gamma   90.00
#
_symmetry.space_group_name_H-M   'P 1'
#
loop_
_entity.id
_entity.type
_entity.pdbx_description
1 polymer ?
#
loop_
_entity_poly.entity_id
_entity_poly.type
_entity_poly.pdbx_seq_one_letter_code
_entity_poly.pdbx_strand_id
1 'polypeptide(L)'
;MHQRSKWANKLAFLKFNLTPKQRVYKSGIKLFILIVLPIIIIFLPENYFDNRESICLSKVFFNEECYACGLTRACKHLLHLNFEKAFAYNMGSFIVLPIFSILWASWFFQERKKIKHLVKEIK
;
A
#
# COMPACT_ATOMS: atom_id res chain seq x y z
N MET A 1 38.39 -10.46 22.53
CA MET A 1 36.99 -10.79 22.18
C MET A 1 36.05 -10.57 23.37
N HIS A 2 35.66 -9.34 23.73
CA HIS A 2 34.75 -9.14 24.88
C HIS A 2 33.94 -7.83 24.85
N GLN A 3 33.18 -7.53 23.77
CA GLN A 3 32.31 -6.34 23.79
C GLN A 3 31.12 -6.36 22.81
N ARG A 4 30.48 -7.52 22.59
CA ARG A 4 29.27 -7.62 21.73
C ARG A 4 27.94 -7.83 22.48
N SER A 5 27.96 -8.09 23.80
CA SER A 5 26.74 -8.48 24.54
C SER A 5 25.90 -7.33 25.12
N LYS A 6 26.45 -6.12 25.29
CA LYS A 6 25.70 -5.00 25.90
C LYS A 6 24.63 -4.38 24.99
N TRP A 7 24.77 -4.49 23.67
CA TRP A 7 23.83 -3.90 22.71
C TRP A 7 22.60 -4.76 22.41
N ALA A 8 22.71 -6.08 22.54
CA ALA A 8 21.59 -7.00 22.30
C ALA A 8 20.43 -6.79 23.29
N ASN A 9 20.74 -6.49 24.55
CA ASN A 9 19.74 -6.26 25.59
C ASN A 9 19.11 -4.85 25.51
N LYS A 10 19.81 -3.86 24.94
CA LYS A 10 19.27 -2.51 24.76
C LYS A 10 18.23 -2.46 23.63
N LEU A 11 18.39 -3.32 22.61
CA LEU A 11 17.42 -3.49 21.52
C LEU A 11 16.16 -4.28 21.94
N ALA A 12 16.21 -5.05 23.03
CA ALA A 12 15.04 -5.75 23.56
C ALA A 12 14.00 -4.79 24.17
N PHE A 13 14.42 -3.59 24.59
CA PHE A 13 13.55 -2.59 25.22
C PHE A 13 12.59 -1.91 24.21
N LEU A 14 12.87 -2.02 22.91
CA LEU A 14 11.98 -1.58 21.83
C LEU A 14 10.96 -2.65 21.41
N LYS A 15 10.80 -3.74 22.18
CA LYS A 15 9.62 -4.59 22.06
C LYS A 15 8.45 -3.88 22.73
N PHE A 16 7.75 -3.06 21.95
CA PHE A 16 6.49 -2.45 22.34
C PHE A 16 5.51 -3.58 22.73
N ASN A 17 5.42 -3.88 24.03
CA ASN A 17 4.52 -4.90 24.57
C ASN A 17 3.09 -4.35 24.51
N LEU A 18 2.49 -4.42 23.32
CA LEU A 18 1.11 -4.00 23.09
C LEU A 18 0.18 -4.90 23.91
N THR A 19 -0.65 -4.28 24.73
CA THR A 19 -1.73 -4.97 25.45
C THR A 19 -2.72 -5.62 24.47
N PRO A 20 -3.45 -6.68 24.86
CA PRO A 20 -4.43 -7.33 23.99
C PRO A 20 -5.44 -6.35 23.37
N LYS A 21 -5.93 -5.38 24.16
CA LYS A 21 -6.81 -4.29 23.68
C LYS A 21 -6.15 -3.39 22.64
N GLN A 22 -4.89 -2.99 22.86
CA GLN A 22 -4.13 -2.19 21.90
C GLN A 22 -3.89 -2.94 20.58
N ARG A 23 -3.71 -4.27 20.61
CA ARG A 23 -3.59 -5.08 19.39
C ARG A 23 -4.86 -5.03 18.55
N VAL A 24 -6.04 -5.13 19.18
CA VAL A 24 -7.33 -5.00 18.48
C VAL A 24 -7.48 -3.61 17.86
N TYR A 25 -7.19 -2.54 18.61
CA TYR A 25 -7.29 -1.17 18.11
C TYR A 25 -6.36 -0.94 16.91
N LYS A 26 -5.10 -1.38 17.00
CA LYS A 26 -4.13 -1.30 15.89
C LYS A 26 -4.62 -2.03 14.64
N SER A 27 -5.16 -3.24 14.80
CA SER A 27 -5.72 -4.00 13.69
C SER A 27 -6.99 -3.37 13.12
N GLY A 28 -7.84 -2.78 13.96
CA GLY A 28 -9.02 -2.02 13.56
C GLY A 28 -8.68 -0.81 12.70
N ILE A 29 -7.69 0.01 13.11
CA ILE A 29 -7.18 1.13 12.30
C ILE A 29 -6.65 0.62 10.96
N LYS A 30 -5.84 -0.44 10.97
CA LYS A 30 -5.30 -1.00 9.73
C LYS A 30 -6.41 -1.44 8.77
N LEU A 31 -7.45 -2.09 9.28
CA LEU A 31 -8.61 -2.49 8.48
C LEU A 31 -9.36 -1.27 7.93
N PHE A 32 -9.55 -0.23 8.74
CA PHE A 32 -10.15 1.03 8.29
C PHE A 32 -9.37 1.64 7.12
N ILE A 33 -8.04 1.74 7.22
CA ILE A 33 -7.17 2.25 6.15
C ILE A 33 -7.30 1.39 4.88
N LEU A 34 -7.30 0.05 5.02
CA LEU A 34 -7.44 -0.88 3.90
C LEU A 34 -8.76 -0.71 3.13
N ILE A 35 -9.81 -0.17 3.76
CA ILE A 35 -11.11 0.10 3.14
C ILE A 35 -11.14 1.53 2.58
N VAL A 36 -10.76 2.52 3.38
CA VAL A 36 -10.93 3.94 3.04
C VAL A 36 -9.99 4.35 1.89
N LEU A 37 -8.76 3.86 1.88
CA LEU A 37 -7.79 4.23 0.85
C LEU A 37 -8.25 3.86 -0.59
N PRO A 38 -8.63 2.60 -0.90
CA PRO A 38 -9.09 2.27 -2.25
C PRO A 38 -10.38 3.01 -2.63
N ILE A 39 -11.27 3.26 -1.68
CA ILE A 39 -12.48 4.07 -1.92
C ILE A 39 -12.08 5.47 -2.39
N ILE A 40 -11.19 6.16 -1.66
CA ILE A 40 -10.71 7.49 -2.05
C ILE A 40 -10.07 7.44 -3.44
N ILE A 41 -9.22 6.45 -3.71
CA ILE A 41 -8.55 6.31 -5.00
C ILE A 41 -9.57 6.08 -6.12
N ILE A 42 -10.64 5.31 -5.92
CA ILE A 42 -11.67 5.08 -6.93
C ILE A 42 -12.47 6.35 -7.18
N PHE A 43 -12.93 7.06 -6.15
CA PHE A 43 -13.79 8.24 -6.29
C PHE A 43 -13.09 9.49 -6.83
N LEU A 44 -11.77 9.52 -6.82
CA LEU A 44 -10.99 10.60 -7.41
C LEU A 44 -11.31 10.73 -8.93
N PRO A 45 -11.27 11.91 -9.56
CA PRO A 45 -11.48 12.00 -11.00
C PRO A 45 -10.40 11.27 -11.81
N GLU A 46 -10.73 10.73 -13.00
CA GLU A 46 -9.74 10.06 -13.86
C GLU A 46 -8.54 10.97 -14.20
N ASN A 47 -8.82 12.23 -14.53
CA ASN A 47 -7.79 13.19 -14.94
C ASN A 47 -7.06 13.85 -13.75
N TYR A 48 -7.32 13.43 -12.51
CA TYR A 48 -6.74 14.06 -11.32
C TYR A 48 -5.21 14.01 -11.30
N PHE A 49 -4.60 12.96 -11.87
CA PHE A 49 -3.15 12.82 -11.95
C PHE A 49 -2.55 13.30 -13.29
N ASP A 50 -3.39 13.68 -14.25
CA ASP A 50 -2.93 14.06 -15.60
C ASP A 50 -2.36 15.48 -15.60
N ASN A 51 -2.97 16.38 -14.83
CA ASN A 51 -2.60 17.79 -14.76
C ASN A 51 -1.36 18.08 -13.90
N ARG A 52 -0.73 17.05 -13.32
CA ARG A 52 0.46 17.20 -12.49
C ARG A 52 1.61 16.49 -13.15
N GLU A 53 2.78 17.14 -13.20
CA GLU A 53 4.00 16.48 -13.62
C GLU A 53 4.31 15.30 -12.71
N SER A 54 4.61 14.16 -13.34
CA SER A 54 5.04 12.97 -12.62
C SER A 54 6.52 13.14 -12.36
N ILE A 55 6.90 13.36 -11.10
CA ILE A 55 8.30 13.38 -10.69
C ILE A 55 8.81 11.94 -10.78
N CYS A 56 9.33 11.58 -11.95
CA CYS A 56 10.04 10.33 -12.14
C CYS A 56 11.51 10.57 -11.80
N LEU A 57 12.05 9.84 -10.82
CA LEU A 57 13.46 9.95 -10.44
C LEU A 57 14.39 9.66 -11.63
N SER A 58 14.01 8.73 -12.52
CA SER A 58 14.78 8.43 -13.73
C SER A 58 14.87 9.65 -14.67
N LYS A 59 13.76 10.37 -14.85
CA LYS A 59 13.73 11.57 -15.69
C LYS A 59 14.54 12.72 -15.07
N VAL A 60 14.53 12.84 -13.74
CA VAL A 60 15.30 13.88 -13.03
C VAL A 60 16.80 13.62 -13.09
N PHE A 61 17.25 12.37 -12.91
CA PHE A 61 18.68 12.05 -12.84
C PHE A 61 19.32 11.66 -14.18
N PHE A 62 18.56 10.96 -15.03
CA PHE A 62 19.08 10.35 -16.26
C PHE A 62 18.43 10.90 -17.52
N ASN A 63 17.43 11.78 -17.39
CA ASN A 63 16.64 12.32 -18.51
C ASN A 63 15.92 11.25 -19.35
N GLU A 64 15.74 10.05 -18.79
CA GLU A 64 15.13 8.88 -19.46
C GLU A 64 13.88 8.42 -18.73
N GLU A 65 12.87 7.94 -19.48
CA GLU A 65 11.66 7.38 -18.91
C GLU A 65 11.87 5.93 -18.46
N CYS A 66 11.57 5.63 -17.19
CA CYS A 66 11.61 4.27 -16.69
C CYS A 66 10.32 3.51 -17.00
N TYR A 67 10.36 2.17 -16.91
CA TYR A 67 9.20 1.30 -17.15
C TYR A 67 7.97 1.59 -16.26
N ALA A 68 8.15 2.28 -15.14
CA ALA A 68 7.07 2.66 -14.23
C ALA A 68 6.57 4.11 -14.44
N CYS A 69 7.12 4.85 -15.39
CA CYS A 69 6.65 6.20 -15.73
C CYS A 69 5.17 6.12 -16.14
N GLY A 70 4.35 7.05 -15.66
CA GLY A 70 2.91 7.08 -15.96
C GLY A 70 2.06 5.97 -15.33
N LEU A 71 2.63 5.02 -14.58
CA LEU A 71 1.90 3.85 -14.06
C LEU A 71 0.70 4.22 -13.19
N THR A 72 0.81 5.23 -12.31
CA THR A 72 -0.31 5.68 -11.48
C THR A 72 -1.44 6.30 -12.32
N ARG A 73 -1.11 7.05 -13.38
CA ARG A 73 -2.11 7.61 -14.31
C ARG A 73 -2.80 6.49 -15.07
N ALA A 74 -2.01 5.56 -15.59
CA ALA A 74 -2.51 4.40 -16.31
C ALA A 74 -3.47 3.55 -15.45
N CYS A 75 -3.08 3.25 -14.20
CA CYS A 75 -3.95 2.56 -13.25
C CYS A 75 -5.23 3.35 -12.95
N LYS A 76 -5.16 4.68 -12.87
CA LYS A 76 -6.33 5.53 -12.59
C LYS A 76 -7.33 5.52 -13.74
N HIS A 77 -6.85 5.68 -14.97
CA HIS A 77 -7.65 5.56 -16.20
C HIS A 77 -8.21 4.14 -16.35
N LEU A 78 -7.42 3.11 -16.05
CA LEU A 78 -7.87 1.72 -16.08
C LEU A 78 -8.99 1.46 -15.05
N LEU A 79 -8.90 2.02 -13.85
CA LEU A 79 -9.98 1.97 -12.85
C LEU A 79 -11.27 2.67 -13.31
N HIS A 80 -11.17 3.64 -14.23
CA HIS A 80 -12.31 4.35 -14.83
C HIS A 80 -12.74 3.72 -16.17
N LEU A 81 -12.23 2.53 -16.49
CA LEU A 81 -12.51 1.81 -17.73
C LEU A 81 -12.06 2.55 -19.00
N ASN A 82 -11.13 3.50 -18.87
CA ASN A 82 -10.51 4.21 -19.98
C ASN A 82 -9.27 3.46 -20.46
N PHE A 83 -9.48 2.37 -21.21
CA PHE A 83 -8.42 1.46 -21.62
C PHE A 83 -7.41 2.09 -22.58
N GLU A 84 -7.87 2.97 -23.47
CA GLU A 84 -7.01 3.65 -24.45
C GLU A 84 -5.99 4.56 -23.76
N LYS A 85 -6.46 5.47 -22.89
CA LYS A 85 -5.56 6.33 -22.12
C LYS A 85 -4.68 5.52 -21.17
N ALA A 86 -5.22 4.46 -20.55
CA ALA A 86 -4.45 3.59 -19.67
C ALA A 86 -3.27 2.95 -20.41
N PHE A 87 -3.51 2.40 -21.60
CA PHE A 87 -2.49 1.80 -22.44
C PHE A 87 -1.45 2.82 -22.88
N ALA A 88 -1.89 4.01 -23.30
CA ALA A 88 -1.02 5.11 -23.73
C ALA A 88 -0.10 5.61 -22.61
N TYR A 89 -0.59 5.67 -21.35
CA TYR A 89 0.24 6.07 -20.21
C TYR A 89 1.21 4.98 -19.78
N ASN A 90 0.76 3.73 -19.64
CA ASN A 90 1.61 2.60 -19.27
C ASN A 90 0.88 1.26 -19.47
N MET A 91 1.25 0.48 -20.49
CA MET A 91 0.68 -0.86 -20.73
C MET A 91 0.83 -1.82 -19.54
N GLY A 92 1.86 -1.63 -18.70
CA GLY A 92 2.07 -2.43 -17.49
C GLY A 92 0.93 -2.32 -16.46
N SER A 93 0.09 -1.28 -16.52
CA SER A 93 -1.06 -1.13 -15.61
C SER A 93 -2.06 -2.28 -15.71
N PHE A 94 -2.20 -2.90 -16.88
CA PHE A 94 -3.10 -4.04 -17.10
C PHE A 94 -2.68 -5.29 -16.33
N ILE A 95 -1.40 -5.40 -15.97
CA ILE A 95 -0.86 -6.50 -15.16
C ILE A 95 -0.75 -6.06 -13.70
N VAL A 96 -0.21 -4.87 -13.47
CA VAL A 96 0.06 -4.36 -12.13
C VAL A 96 -1.24 -4.13 -11.35
N LEU A 97 -2.26 -3.53 -11.95
CA LEU A 97 -3.50 -3.21 -11.24
C LEU A 97 -4.24 -4.47 -10.76
N PRO A 98 -4.43 -5.54 -11.57
CA PRO A 98 -5.02 -6.79 -11.08
C PRO A 98 -4.20 -7.45 -9.97
N ILE A 99 -2.88 -7.57 -10.14
CA ILE A 99 -2.00 -8.17 -9.12
C ILE A 99 -2.10 -7.39 -7.82
N PHE A 100 -2.00 -6.07 -7.88
CA PHE A 100 -2.09 -5.20 -6.72
C PHE A 100 -3.46 -5.31 -6.04
N SER A 101 -4.54 -5.40 -6.82
CA SER A 101 -5.91 -5.57 -6.30
C SER A 101 -6.07 -6.88 -5.55
N ILE A 102 -5.52 -7.98 -6.09
CA ILE A 102 -5.53 -9.30 -5.43
C ILE A 102 -4.74 -9.25 -4.13
N LEU A 103 -3.53 -8.67 -4.15
CA LEU A 103 -2.70 -8.53 -2.95
C LEU A 103 -3.40 -7.69 -1.88
N TRP A 104 -4.01 -6.57 -2.27
CA TRP A 104 -4.76 -5.70 -1.37
C TRP A 104 -5.94 -6.43 -0.72
N ALA A 105 -6.73 -7.14 -1.51
CA ALA A 105 -7.83 -7.98 -1.01
C ALA A 105 -7.32 -9.05 -0.04
N SER A 106 -6.18 -9.68 -0.34
CA SER A 106 -5.57 -10.67 0.54
C SER A 106 -5.23 -10.09 1.92
N TRP A 107 -4.69 -8.87 1.98
CA TRP A 107 -4.39 -8.17 3.23
C TRP A 107 -5.66 -7.85 4.02
N PHE A 108 -6.73 -7.43 3.34
CA PHE A 108 -8.03 -7.21 3.97
C PHE A 108 -8.56 -8.48 4.64
N PHE A 109 -8.58 -9.62 3.93
CA PHE A 109 -9.06 -10.88 4.50
C PHE A 109 -8.18 -11.39 5.64
N GLN A 110 -6.86 -11.25 5.53
CA GLN A 110 -5.93 -11.60 6.60
C GLN A 110 -6.17 -10.74 7.85
N GLU A 111 -6.33 -9.43 7.71
CA GLU A 111 -6.56 -8.54 8.86
C GLU A 111 -7.92 -8.80 9.50
N ARG A 112 -8.97 -9.08 8.70
CA ARG A 112 -10.28 -9.52 9.20
C ARG A 112 -10.20 -10.79 10.03
N LYS A 113 -9.47 -11.82 9.58
CA LYS A 113 -9.26 -13.07 10.32
C LYS A 113 -8.51 -12.81 11.64
N LYS A 114 -7.47 -11.96 11.59
CA LYS A 114 -6.68 -11.58 12.76
C LYS A 114 -7.51 -10.87 13.82
N ILE A 115 -8.36 -9.91 13.45
CA ILE A 115 -9.24 -9.22 14.40
C ILE A 115 -10.20 -10.21 15.08
N LYS A 116 -10.81 -11.13 14.32
CA LYS A 116 -11.69 -12.16 14.89
C LYS A 116 -10.97 -13.00 15.96
N HIS A 117 -9.72 -13.37 15.71
CA HIS A 117 -8.89 -14.11 16.68
C HIS A 117 -8.59 -13.26 17.92
N LEU A 118 -8.12 -12.02 17.73
CA LEU A 118 -7.78 -11.12 18.83
C LEU A 118 -8.97 -10.75 19.71
N VAL A 119 -10.17 -10.60 19.13
CA VAL A 119 -11.39 -10.35 19.89
C VAL A 119 -11.79 -11.59 20.70
N LYS A 120 -11.58 -12.80 20.17
CA LYS A 120 -11.83 -14.06 20.89
C LYS A 120 -10.88 -14.23 22.09
N GLU A 121 -9.64 -13.73 22.03
CA GLU A 121 -8.69 -13.78 23.16
C GLU A 121 -9.07 -12.85 24.33
N ILE A 122 -9.89 -11.82 24.08
CA ILE A 122 -10.28 -10.83 25.10
C ILE A 122 -11.57 -11.24 25.82
N LYS A 123 -12.40 -12.07 25.18
CA LYS A 123 -13.69 -12.53 25.70
C LYS A 123 -13.51 -13.82 26.51
#